data_AF-A0A952KHJ5-F1
#
_entry.id   AF-A0A952KHJ5-F1
#
_cell.length_a   1.000
_cell.length_b   1.000
_cell.length_c   1.000
_cell.angle_alpha   90.00
_cell.angle_beta   90.00
_cell.angle_gamma   90.00
#
_symmetry.space_group_name_H-M   'P 1'
#
loop_
_entity.id
_entity.type
_entity.pdbx_description
1 polymer ?
#
loop_
_entity_poly.entity_id
_entity_poly.type
_entity_poly.pdbx_seq_one_letter_code
_entity_poly.pdbx_strand_id
1 'polypeptide(L)'
;MLRISLLVLAGLALAACSVTVPVAVVPKTGPIMRGTATGSLGGGSFTVTDGKLTCSGTYDALDSSPTLQMPTTCSDGRKGLVTATRDSNMTDGKGVVRLQDGFEAQFVFGKYAQGV
;
A
#
# COMPACT_ATOMS: atom_id res chain seq x y z
N MET A 1 4.25 -3.68 -53.29
CA MET A 1 4.19 -2.27 -52.84
C MET A 1 2.90 -2.10 -52.04
N LEU A 2 2.99 -2.25 -50.72
CA LEU A 2 3.13 -1.11 -49.79
C LEU A 2 1.77 -0.56 -49.33
N ARG A 3 0.86 -1.34 -48.72
CA ARG A 3 -0.40 -0.76 -48.18
C ARG A 3 -0.99 -1.33 -46.89
N ILE A 4 -0.54 -2.45 -46.31
CA ILE A 4 -1.27 -3.07 -45.18
C ILE A 4 -0.36 -3.52 -44.03
N SER A 5 0.71 -2.78 -43.74
CA SER A 5 1.62 -3.16 -42.65
C SER A 5 1.94 -2.02 -41.67
N LEU A 6 1.29 -0.86 -41.79
CA LEU A 6 1.58 0.31 -40.95
C LEU A 6 0.59 0.56 -39.80
N LEU A 7 -0.39 -0.32 -39.57
CA LEU A 7 -1.48 -0.08 -38.60
C LEU A 7 -1.43 -0.91 -37.32
N VAL A 8 -0.41 -1.75 -37.12
CA VAL A 8 -0.36 -2.65 -35.94
C VAL A 8 0.68 -2.22 -34.89
N LEU A 9 1.52 -1.21 -35.16
CA LEU A 9 2.60 -0.80 -34.26
C LEU A 9 2.35 0.54 -33.53
N ALA A 10 1.10 0.85 -33.24
CA ALA A 10 0.70 1.97 -32.37
C ALA A 10 0.12 1.50 -31.02
N GLY A 11 0.22 0.20 -30.71
CA GLY A 11 -0.30 -0.40 -29.49
C GLY A 11 0.78 -0.61 -28.44
N LEU A 12 0.50 -0.09 -27.23
CA LEU A 12 1.10 -0.45 -25.94
C LEU A 12 2.46 0.20 -25.60
N ALA A 13 2.40 1.46 -25.17
CA ALA A 13 3.33 1.97 -24.17
C ALA A 13 2.65 2.99 -23.24
N LEU A 14 1.48 2.67 -22.67
CA LEU A 14 1.04 3.36 -21.45
C LEU A 14 1.84 2.75 -20.28
N ALA A 15 3.06 3.24 -20.07
CA ALA A 15 3.74 3.05 -18.80
C ALA A 15 2.93 3.78 -17.74
N ALA A 16 2.05 3.07 -17.04
CA ALA A 16 1.36 3.62 -15.89
C ALA A 16 2.40 3.93 -14.81
N CYS A 17 2.63 5.20 -14.50
CA CYS A 17 3.46 5.60 -13.37
C CYS A 17 2.89 4.97 -12.10
N SER A 18 3.68 4.10 -11.48
CA SER A 18 3.44 3.58 -10.14
C SER A 18 4.57 4.03 -9.21
N VAL A 19 4.22 4.26 -7.95
CA VAL A 19 5.17 4.59 -6.88
C VAL A 19 5.04 3.51 -5.82
N THR A 20 6.14 2.85 -5.50
CA THR A 20 6.20 1.82 -4.48
C THR A 20 7.12 2.25 -3.34
N VAL A 21 6.63 2.14 -2.12
CA VAL A 21 7.37 2.48 -0.89
C VAL A 21 7.31 1.32 0.11
N PRO A 22 8.33 1.16 0.98
CA PRO A 22 8.28 0.16 2.04
C PRO A 22 7.19 0.48 3.05
N VAL A 23 6.62 -0.56 3.67
CA VAL A 23 5.61 -0.50 4.73
C VAL A 23 6.01 -1.46 5.84
N ALA A 24 5.76 -1.08 7.08
CA ALA A 24 5.84 -1.97 8.22
C ALA A 24 4.64 -1.80 9.16
N VAL A 25 4.21 -2.90 9.76
CA VAL A 25 3.29 -2.92 10.90
C VAL A 25 4.09 -3.35 12.12
N VAL A 26 4.16 -2.46 13.10
CA VAL A 26 5.00 -2.60 14.30
C VAL A 26 4.08 -2.79 15.50
N PRO A 27 3.80 -4.04 15.91
CA PRO A 27 3.00 -4.31 17.10
C PRO A 27 3.80 -3.96 18.37
N LYS A 28 3.08 -3.77 19.49
CA LYS A 28 3.72 -3.55 20.81
C LYS A 28 4.50 -4.77 21.27
N THR A 29 4.04 -5.95 20.90
CA THR A 29 4.66 -7.25 21.20
C THR A 29 4.54 -8.17 19.98
N GLY A 30 5.55 -9.01 19.77
CA GLY A 30 5.57 -9.97 18.65
C GLY A 30 6.34 -9.46 17.42
N PRO A 31 6.27 -10.21 16.31
CA PRO A 31 7.06 -9.93 15.12
C PRO A 31 6.54 -8.71 14.35
N ILE A 32 7.47 -7.97 13.74
CA ILE A 32 7.15 -6.88 12.83
C ILE A 32 6.74 -7.48 11.48
N MET A 33 5.63 -7.00 10.92
CA MET A 33 5.21 -7.36 9.57
C MET A 33 5.76 -6.35 8.57
N ARG A 34 6.24 -6.80 7.43
CA ARG A 34 6.89 -5.95 6.41
C ARG A 34 6.33 -6.19 5.03
N GLY A 35 6.41 -5.17 4.20
CA GLY A 35 6.12 -5.29 2.78
C GLY A 35 6.13 -3.92 2.13
N THR A 36 5.14 -3.65 1.27
CA THR A 36 5.14 -2.46 0.42
C THR A 36 3.75 -1.88 0.24
N ALA A 37 3.69 -0.58 -0.01
CA ALA A 37 2.52 0.10 -0.57
C ALA A 37 2.86 0.55 -1.99
N THR A 38 1.95 0.32 -2.93
CA THR A 38 2.07 0.77 -4.31
C THR A 38 0.87 1.63 -4.66
N GLY A 39 1.10 2.87 -5.08
CA GLY A 39 0.10 3.76 -5.65
C GLY A 39 0.26 3.87 -7.15
N SER A 40 -0.85 3.93 -7.88
CA SER A 40 -0.89 4.16 -9.34
C SER A 40 -2.15 4.95 -9.72
N LEU A 41 -2.28 5.30 -11.00
CA LEU A 41 -3.52 5.90 -11.53
C LEU A 41 -4.76 5.01 -11.34
N GLY A 42 -4.58 3.70 -11.20
CA GLY A 42 -5.68 2.74 -10.97
C GLY A 42 -6.05 2.54 -9.50
N GLY A 43 -5.42 3.26 -8.58
CA GLY A 43 -5.59 3.11 -7.13
C GLY A 43 -4.32 2.66 -6.43
N GLY A 44 -4.43 2.47 -5.13
CA GLY A 44 -3.33 2.07 -4.25
C GLY A 44 -3.63 0.81 -3.47
N SER A 45 -2.58 0.06 -3.14
CA SER A 45 -2.67 -1.10 -2.25
C SER A 45 -1.43 -1.20 -1.36
N PHE A 46 -1.58 -1.86 -0.22
CA PHE A 46 -0.44 -2.31 0.57
C PHE A 46 -0.56 -3.79 0.89
N THR A 47 0.57 -4.43 1.15
CA THR A 47 0.65 -5.78 1.68
C THR A 47 1.83 -5.86 2.65
N VAL A 48 1.62 -6.50 3.80
CA VAL A 48 2.64 -6.76 4.81
C VAL A 48 2.54 -8.21 5.30
N THR A 49 3.67 -8.81 5.66
CA THR A 49 3.74 -10.16 6.22
C THR A 49 4.87 -10.33 7.23
N ASP A 50 4.69 -11.22 8.20
CA ASP A 50 5.77 -11.75 9.07
C ASP A 50 6.19 -13.18 8.67
N GLY A 51 5.72 -13.67 7.51
CA GLY A 51 5.92 -15.04 7.02
C GLY A 51 4.85 -16.03 7.48
N LYS A 52 4.00 -15.68 8.45
CA LYS A 52 2.89 -16.52 8.94
C LYS A 52 1.53 -15.87 8.67
N LEU A 53 1.42 -14.58 8.95
CA LEU A 53 0.25 -13.77 8.73
C LEU A 53 0.54 -12.76 7.63
N THR A 54 -0.40 -12.57 6.72
CA THR A 54 -0.34 -11.54 5.69
C THR A 54 -1.56 -10.64 5.82
N CYS A 55 -1.35 -9.33 5.83
CA CYS A 55 -2.43 -8.35 5.83
C CYS A 55 -2.28 -7.39 4.66
N SER A 56 -3.40 -7.02 4.05
CA SER A 56 -3.43 -6.13 2.88
C SER A 56 -4.65 -5.23 2.91
N GLY A 57 -4.55 -4.11 2.23
CA GLY A 57 -5.65 -3.17 2.04
C GLY A 57 -5.46 -2.34 0.79
N THR A 58 -6.52 -1.62 0.42
CA THR A 58 -6.55 -0.72 -0.74
C THR A 58 -6.90 0.70 -0.32
N TYR A 59 -6.48 1.67 -1.12
CA TYR A 59 -6.76 3.08 -0.92
C TYR A 59 -6.87 3.82 -2.25
N ASP A 60 -7.49 4.99 -2.23
CA ASP A 60 -7.45 5.91 -3.37
C ASP A 60 -6.07 6.60 -3.40
N ALA A 61 -5.25 6.24 -4.40
CA ALA A 61 -3.93 6.82 -4.57
C ALA A 61 -3.95 8.25 -5.15
N LEU A 62 -5.08 8.67 -5.73
CA LEU A 62 -5.28 10.01 -6.27
C LEU A 62 -5.88 10.96 -5.24
N ASP A 63 -6.44 10.43 -4.15
CA ASP A 63 -6.89 11.24 -3.01
C ASP A 63 -5.70 11.90 -2.31
N SER A 64 -5.62 13.22 -2.46
CA SER A 64 -4.59 14.08 -1.89
C SER A 64 -4.84 14.44 -0.41
N SER A 65 -5.86 13.87 0.22
CA SER A 65 -6.13 14.08 1.64
C SER A 65 -4.91 13.70 2.50
N PRO A 66 -4.57 14.49 3.53
CA PRO A 66 -3.49 14.14 4.45
C PRO A 66 -3.74 12.81 5.18
N THR A 67 -5.00 12.45 5.39
CA THR A 67 -5.39 11.22 6.08
C THR A 67 -5.85 10.17 5.09
N LEU A 68 -5.31 8.96 5.23
CA LEU A 68 -5.68 7.74 4.55
C LEU A 68 -6.52 6.84 5.45
N GLN A 69 -7.57 6.25 4.87
CA GLN A 69 -8.34 5.18 5.48
C GLN A 69 -8.30 3.96 4.56
N MET A 70 -7.77 2.84 5.06
CA MET A 70 -7.51 1.65 4.25
C MET A 70 -8.16 0.43 4.90
N PRO A 71 -9.31 -0.03 4.38
CA PRO A 71 -9.90 -1.29 4.82
C PRO A 71 -8.86 -2.40 4.69
N THR A 72 -8.65 -3.12 5.78
CA THR A 72 -7.58 -4.10 5.89
C THR A 72 -8.17 -5.48 6.15
N THR A 73 -7.66 -6.48 5.44
CA THR A 73 -7.99 -7.89 5.64
C THR A 73 -6.70 -8.67 5.81
N CYS A 74 -6.70 -9.58 6.78
CA CYS A 74 -5.59 -10.49 7.05
C CYS A 74 -5.92 -11.91 6.59
N SER A 75 -4.89 -12.72 6.32
CA SER A 75 -5.01 -14.08 5.81
C SER A 75 -5.67 -15.05 6.79
N ASP A 76 -5.76 -14.70 8.07
CA ASP A 76 -6.49 -15.42 9.11
C ASP A 76 -7.98 -15.02 9.20
N GLY A 77 -8.45 -14.17 8.28
CA GLY A 77 -9.84 -13.71 8.21
C GLY A 77 -10.15 -12.49 9.06
N ARG A 78 -9.21 -11.99 9.87
CA ARG A 78 -9.42 -10.74 10.61
C ARG A 78 -9.51 -9.55 9.67
N LYS A 79 -10.38 -8.61 10.03
CA LYS A 79 -10.60 -7.37 9.29
C LYS A 79 -10.46 -6.16 10.19
N GLY A 80 -10.21 -5.01 9.59
CA GLY A 80 -10.06 -3.76 10.32
C GLY A 80 -9.80 -2.58 9.41
N LEU A 81 -9.23 -1.54 10.00
CA LEU A 81 -8.92 -0.30 9.32
C LEU A 81 -7.50 0.14 9.67
N VAL A 82 -6.74 0.54 8.65
CA VAL A 82 -5.57 1.40 8.85
C VAL A 82 -6.03 2.84 8.69
N THR A 83 -5.70 3.67 9.67
CA THR A 83 -5.83 5.13 9.59
C THR A 83 -4.43 5.71 9.67
N ALA A 84 -3.97 6.35 8.59
CA ALA A 84 -2.63 6.89 8.49
C ALA A 84 -2.64 8.35 8.05
N THR A 85 -1.65 9.13 8.49
CA THR A 85 -1.40 10.49 8.06
C THR A 85 -0.14 10.52 7.21
N ARG A 86 -0.26 11.13 6.03
CA ARG A 86 0.84 11.35 5.09
C ARG A 86 1.66 12.57 5.50
N ASP A 87 2.96 12.49 5.29
CA ASP A 87 3.82 13.66 5.24
C ASP A 87 3.53 14.47 3.96
N SER A 88 4.04 15.69 3.86
CA SER A 88 3.83 16.59 2.72
C SER A 88 4.33 16.05 1.38
N ASN A 89 5.21 15.05 1.37
CA ASN A 89 5.68 14.38 0.15
C ASN A 89 4.79 13.23 -0.31
N MET A 90 3.66 12.99 0.38
CA MET A 90 2.61 12.00 0.05
C MET A 90 3.04 10.53 0.04
N THR A 91 4.33 10.25 0.23
CA THR A 91 4.96 8.93 0.07
C THR A 91 5.58 8.41 1.36
N ASP A 92 5.68 9.28 2.38
CA ASP A 92 5.98 8.92 3.75
C ASP A 92 4.77 9.15 4.65
N GLY A 93 4.72 8.42 5.77
CA GLY A 93 3.76 8.72 6.81
C GLY A 93 3.64 7.62 7.85
N LYS A 94 2.72 7.84 8.78
CA LYS A 94 2.52 7.00 9.96
C LYS A 94 1.05 6.93 10.32
N GLY A 95 0.67 5.90 11.05
CA GLY A 95 -0.68 5.67 11.46
C GLY A 95 -0.81 4.52 12.42
N VAL A 96 -2.03 4.03 12.52
CA VAL A 96 -2.38 2.87 13.32
C VAL A 96 -3.22 1.91 12.50
N VAL A 97 -2.95 0.62 12.67
CA VAL A 97 -3.89 -0.43 12.28
C VAL A 97 -4.72 -0.79 13.50
N ARG A 98 -6.04 -0.91 13.31
CA ARG A 98 -6.95 -1.44 14.33
C ARG A 98 -7.82 -2.53 13.70
N LEU A 99 -7.70 -3.75 14.21
CA LEU A 99 -8.51 -4.89 13.78
C LEU A 99 -9.72 -5.06 14.70
N GLN A 100 -10.73 -5.77 14.20
CA GLN A 100 -12.01 -5.99 14.88
C GLN A 100 -11.90 -6.83 16.17
N ASP A 101 -10.81 -7.58 16.33
CA ASP A 101 -10.50 -8.37 17.54
C ASP A 101 -9.81 -7.53 18.63
N GLY A 102 -9.63 -6.23 18.40
CA GLY A 102 -8.95 -5.32 19.31
C GLY A 102 -7.43 -5.24 19.10
N PHE A 103 -6.85 -5.99 18.15
CA PHE A 103 -5.45 -5.84 17.81
C PHE A 103 -5.16 -4.42 17.32
N GLU A 104 -4.09 -3.83 17.84
CA GLU A 104 -3.65 -2.47 17.52
C GLU A 104 -2.12 -2.46 17.37
N ALA A 105 -1.64 -1.87 16.28
CA ALA A 105 -0.22 -1.72 16.01
C ALA A 105 0.07 -0.42 15.25
N GLN A 106 1.31 0.04 15.31
CA GLN A 106 1.73 1.16 14.47
C GLN A 106 1.81 0.71 13.02
N PHE A 107 1.36 1.58 12.12
CA PHE A 107 1.52 1.43 10.68
C PHE A 107 2.45 2.52 10.19
N VAL A 108 3.55 2.17 9.53
CA VAL A 108 4.52 3.13 9.00
C VAL A 108 4.84 2.81 7.56
N PHE A 109 5.10 3.84 6.75
CA PHE A 109 5.44 3.68 5.34
C PHE A 109 6.45 4.74 4.88
N GLY A 110 7.07 4.48 3.73
CA GLY A 110 8.14 5.32 3.20
C GLY A 110 9.38 5.28 4.10
N LYS A 111 10.02 6.43 4.31
CA LYS A 111 11.23 6.54 5.15
C LYS A 111 11.05 5.98 6.56
N TYR A 112 9.84 6.03 7.13
CA TYR A 112 9.58 5.54 8.48
C TYR A 112 9.55 4.03 8.59
N ALA A 113 9.41 3.31 7.47
CA ALA A 113 9.52 1.86 7.42
C ALA A 113 10.95 1.37 7.13
N GLN A 114 11.86 2.28 6.76
CA GLN A 114 13.27 1.95 6.52
C GLN A 114 13.98 1.77 7.86
N GLY A 115 14.57 0.60 8.09
CA GLY A 115 15.36 0.33 9.30
C GLY A 115 14.56 0.00 10.57
N VAL A 116 13.23 0.04 10.49
CA VAL A 116 12.36 -0.82 11.32
C VAL A 116 12.80 -2.25 11.07
#